data_AF-A0A496UNG6-F1
#
_entry.id   AF-A0A496UNG6-F1
#
_cell.length_a   1.000
_cell.length_b   1.000
_cell.length_c   1.000
_cell.angle_alpha   90.00
_cell.angle_beta   90.00
_cell.angle_gamma   90.00
#
_symmetry.space_group_name_H-M   'P 1'
#
loop_
_entity.id
_entity.type
_entity.pdbx_description
1 polymer ?
#
loop_
_entity_poly.entity_id
_entity_poly.type
_entity_poly.pdbx_seq_one_letter_code
_entity_poly.pdbx_strand_id
1 'polypeptide(L)'
;MNTATATYDAGGRTGLTAVSNTHDLTVVVHRTVSYLEFLRLATGENDARNLVVSGTAFSTSGTELGPFVPLPAPRPPGGATVDLQEPLAARPEDTFHQQDTVILRLEDADQNLDHDLSETVLISLSVAMTAEREVLRLTETAPRSGVFTGYIQTTGGETATPGDGVLTVAPEAVVLGRYQDPAAAGDVARYDALIDPLSRVFASGTGSMLDGVRLTLLDAVTGRPAAVRGDDGTSDFPATILTGHSVTDAGGQVYDFPPGSYRYPWVSPGSYRLQVDPPPGYLAPTEAALADLQQLPGAPWVLDEAASRGRDFAVIGQAPLRLDIPLDLTGGDLYLAKRAAKSVVAPGEFLTWELTLTNNGSGDAGDLTIVDTLPRGVRLRSGTVRVNGAVAPDPIISPDGRTLTFFHVLLPVGDQLGIRYLTGVDVAAARGVITSTAQASHAGLASNQATASVTIRDELFADRSLIIGRIAVRDCAVDSSGNDGVAGVRVYLEDGTSVTTDERGRFHFEDVRPGAHVVQMDTATLPAQYEPGDCEPDDHRAEHPFARMVDLQGGTLWRTDFTVHPRPAARGTATVDLSAVLTGDELTGTVTLAGQGVALRNR
;
A
#
# COMPACT_ATOMS: atom_id res chain seq x y z
N MET A 1 28.85 -57.88 40.47
CA MET A 1 29.01 -58.66 41.71
C MET A 1 30.46 -59.04 41.88
N ASN A 2 31.04 -58.72 43.03
CA ASN A 2 32.38 -59.22 43.38
C ASN A 2 32.27 -60.03 44.68
N THR A 3 32.78 -61.26 44.64
CA THR A 3 32.73 -62.19 45.77
C THR A 3 34.11 -62.82 45.91
N ALA A 4 34.76 -62.58 47.04
CA ALA A 4 36.06 -63.18 47.32
C ALA A 4 35.87 -64.54 47.98
N THR A 5 36.79 -65.46 47.74
CA THR A 5 36.84 -66.75 48.43
C THR A 5 38.16 -66.85 49.19
N ALA A 6 38.08 -67.31 50.44
CA ALA A 6 39.24 -67.56 51.27
C ALA A 6 39.32 -69.05 51.58
N THR A 7 40.49 -69.63 51.35
CA THR A 7 40.77 -71.04 51.66
C THR A 7 41.68 -71.10 52.88
N TYR A 8 41.31 -71.91 53.88
CA TYR A 8 42.05 -72.05 55.13
C TYR A 8 41.92 -73.46 55.72
N ASP A 9 42.79 -73.76 56.67
CA ASP A 9 42.82 -75.04 57.38
C ASP A 9 42.40 -74.82 58.84
N ALA A 10 41.47 -75.64 59.36
CA ALA A 10 41.00 -75.52 60.74
C ALA A 10 40.56 -76.87 61.31
N GLY A 11 40.89 -77.11 62.59
CA GLY A 11 40.46 -78.32 63.31
C GLY A 11 40.96 -79.64 62.71
N GLY A 12 42.14 -79.66 62.08
CA GLY A 12 42.73 -80.85 61.45
C GLY A 12 42.19 -81.18 60.06
N ARG A 13 41.33 -80.33 59.48
CA ARG A 13 40.88 -80.43 58.09
C ARG A 13 41.55 -79.36 57.24
N THR A 14 42.06 -79.74 56.07
CA THR A 14 42.74 -78.85 55.14
C THR A 14 41.86 -78.51 53.93
N GLY A 15 42.07 -77.32 53.34
CA GLY A 15 41.41 -76.86 52.12
C GLY A 15 39.96 -76.38 52.31
N LEU A 16 39.56 -76.00 53.54
CA LEU A 16 38.22 -75.47 53.76
C LEU A 16 38.08 -74.12 53.06
N THR A 17 37.01 -73.94 52.30
CA THR A 17 36.77 -72.70 51.55
C THR A 17 35.57 -71.98 52.16
N ALA A 18 35.74 -70.72 52.51
CA ALA A 18 34.65 -69.82 52.89
C ALA A 18 34.51 -68.74 51.83
N VAL A 19 33.27 -68.48 51.44
CA VAL A 19 32.92 -67.38 50.54
C VAL A 19 32.70 -66.14 51.40
N SER A 20 33.29 -65.00 51.02
CA SER A 20 33.04 -63.73 51.70
C SER A 20 31.60 -63.27 51.48
N ASN A 21 31.23 -62.15 52.10
CA ASN A 21 30.05 -61.40 51.68
C ASN A 21 30.18 -61.02 50.19
N THR A 22 29.09 -61.15 49.44
CA THR A 22 28.97 -60.59 48.09
C THR A 22 28.73 -59.09 48.21
N HIS A 23 29.49 -58.29 47.46
CA HIS A 23 29.21 -56.87 47.32
C HIS A 23 28.72 -56.58 45.90
N ASP A 24 27.53 -55.98 45.83
CA ASP A 24 26.96 -55.47 44.60
C ASP A 24 27.54 -54.08 44.35
N LEU A 25 28.47 -53.99 43.39
CA LEU A 25 28.87 -52.71 42.83
C LEU A 25 27.84 -52.33 41.76
N THR A 26 26.98 -51.38 42.07
CA THR A 26 26.12 -50.75 41.06
C THR A 26 26.93 -49.66 40.38
N VAL A 27 27.42 -49.91 39.17
CA VAL A 27 27.97 -48.85 38.32
C VAL A 27 26.78 -48.10 37.74
N VAL A 28 26.55 -46.88 38.23
CA VAL A 28 25.53 -45.98 37.68
C VAL A 28 26.21 -45.14 36.62
N VAL A 29 25.92 -45.39 35.35
CA VAL A 29 26.30 -44.48 34.26
C VAL A 29 25.56 -43.17 34.52
N HIS A 30 26.31 -42.08 34.73
CA HIS A 30 25.72 -40.75 34.82
C HIS A 30 25.44 -40.26 33.41
N ARG A 31 24.16 -40.06 33.11
CA ARG A 31 23.73 -39.46 31.84
C ARG A 31 24.30 -38.05 31.73
N THR A 32 24.98 -37.77 30.63
CA THR A 32 25.42 -36.43 30.27
C THR A 32 24.49 -35.82 29.23
N VAL A 33 24.57 -34.50 29.08
CA VAL A 33 23.89 -33.80 27.99
C VAL A 33 24.89 -33.68 26.86
N SER A 34 24.49 -34.09 25.67
CA SER A 34 25.29 -33.99 24.47
C SER A 34 25.33 -32.56 23.90
N TYR A 35 26.48 -32.18 23.32
CA TYR A 35 26.68 -30.89 22.65
C TYR A 35 27.34 -31.09 21.29
N LEU A 36 26.68 -30.63 20.22
CA LEU A 36 27.15 -30.69 18.84
C LEU A 36 27.49 -29.27 18.36
N GLU A 37 28.63 -29.13 17.70
CA GLU A 37 29.01 -27.91 16.99
C GLU A 37 29.65 -28.22 15.63
N PHE A 38 29.51 -27.29 14.69
CA PHE A 38 30.25 -27.29 13.43
C PHE A 38 31.43 -26.34 13.51
N LEU A 39 32.55 -26.75 12.93
CA LEU A 39 33.77 -25.97 12.87
C LEU A 39 34.28 -25.88 11.43
N ARG A 40 34.95 -24.77 11.13
CA ARG A 40 35.75 -24.60 9.92
C ARG A 40 37.24 -24.67 10.25
N LEU A 41 38.04 -24.90 9.21
CA LEU A 41 39.49 -24.73 9.28
C LEU A 41 39.83 -23.24 9.47
N ALA A 42 40.80 -22.96 10.35
CA ALA A 42 41.16 -21.60 10.78
C ALA A 42 42.68 -21.45 10.99
N THR A 43 43.47 -21.99 10.06
CA THR A 43 44.93 -21.97 10.14
C THR A 43 45.47 -20.54 10.22
N GLY A 44 46.18 -20.21 11.31
CA GLY A 44 46.79 -18.90 11.51
C GLY A 44 45.88 -17.83 12.12
N GLU A 45 44.66 -18.18 12.54
CA GLU A 45 43.77 -17.28 13.27
C GLU A 45 44.01 -17.37 14.80
N ASN A 46 43.97 -16.23 15.49
CA ASN A 46 44.35 -16.13 16.91
C ASN A 46 43.40 -16.90 17.86
N ASP A 47 42.16 -17.15 17.45
CA ASP A 47 41.14 -17.82 18.27
C ASP A 47 40.87 -19.27 17.82
N ALA A 48 41.70 -19.82 16.93
CA ALA A 48 41.58 -21.21 16.49
C ALA A 48 42.02 -22.19 17.59
N ARG A 49 41.27 -23.29 17.73
CA ARG A 49 41.58 -24.40 18.64
C ARG A 49 42.34 -25.47 17.88
N ASN A 50 43.36 -26.06 18.50
CA ASN A 50 43.95 -27.29 17.98
C ASN A 50 43.02 -28.46 18.30
N LEU A 51 42.44 -29.05 17.26
CA LEU A 51 41.48 -30.12 17.33
C LEU A 51 42.05 -31.37 16.65
N VAL A 52 42.14 -32.47 17.38
CA VAL A 52 42.41 -33.78 16.77
C VAL A 52 41.15 -34.18 16.00
N VAL A 53 41.26 -34.38 14.70
CA VAL A 53 40.14 -34.78 13.83
C VAL A 53 40.39 -36.18 13.29
N SER A 54 39.55 -37.12 13.73
CA SER A 54 39.65 -38.51 13.31
C SER A 54 39.05 -38.74 11.91
N GLY A 55 39.48 -39.82 11.25
CA GLY A 55 38.88 -40.27 10.00
C GLY A 55 37.37 -40.52 10.17
N THR A 56 36.57 -40.05 9.22
CA THR A 56 35.11 -40.21 9.23
C THR A 56 34.70 -41.33 8.29
N ALA A 57 33.61 -42.04 8.60
CA ALA A 57 32.96 -42.95 7.66
C ALA A 57 31.50 -42.53 7.46
N PHE A 58 30.95 -42.73 6.27
CA PHE A 58 29.56 -42.42 5.95
C PHE A 58 28.78 -43.69 5.63
N SER A 59 27.45 -43.65 5.79
CA SER A 59 26.55 -44.76 5.47
C SER A 59 26.10 -44.71 4.02
N THR A 60 26.46 -45.72 3.22
CA THR A 60 26.06 -45.79 1.81
C THR A 60 24.58 -46.13 1.60
N SER A 61 23.84 -46.40 2.68
CA SER A 61 22.38 -46.58 2.64
C SER A 61 21.61 -45.35 3.10
N GLY A 62 22.30 -44.31 3.59
CA GLY A 62 21.68 -43.14 4.22
C GLY A 62 21.01 -43.43 5.57
N THR A 63 21.25 -44.62 6.16
CA THR A 63 20.66 -45.03 7.44
C THR A 63 21.72 -45.37 8.48
N GLU A 64 21.36 -45.35 9.75
CA GLU A 64 22.26 -45.73 10.87
C GLU A 64 22.69 -47.20 10.84
N LEU A 65 22.04 -48.05 10.03
CA LEU A 65 22.38 -49.47 9.88
C LEU A 65 23.63 -49.72 9.01
N GLY A 66 24.10 -48.70 8.26
CA GLY A 66 25.23 -48.84 7.35
C GLY A 66 24.87 -49.51 6.01
N PRO A 67 25.85 -50.06 5.27
CA PRO A 67 27.26 -50.21 5.64
C PRO A 67 28.02 -48.87 5.65
N PHE A 68 29.09 -48.80 6.44
CA PHE A 68 29.90 -47.60 6.60
C PHE A 68 31.22 -47.68 5.83
N VAL A 69 31.50 -46.69 4.99
CA VAL A 69 32.71 -46.59 4.17
C VAL A 69 33.52 -45.36 4.59
N PRO A 70 34.85 -45.44 4.73
CA PRO A 70 35.68 -44.27 5.07
C PRO A 70 35.57 -43.16 4.02
N LEU A 71 35.47 -41.91 4.48
CA LEU A 71 35.57 -40.72 3.65
C LEU A 71 37.04 -40.45 3.28
N PRO A 72 37.31 -39.91 2.07
CA PRO A 72 38.63 -39.40 1.73
C PRO A 72 38.95 -38.16 2.57
N ALA A 73 40.23 -37.92 2.84
CA ALA A 73 40.64 -36.70 3.53
C ALA A 73 40.16 -35.45 2.77
N PRO A 74 39.66 -34.44 3.49
CA PRO A 74 38.97 -33.32 2.87
C PRO A 74 39.94 -32.41 2.11
N ARG A 75 39.42 -31.64 1.16
CA ARG A 75 40.21 -30.74 0.31
C ARG A 75 39.52 -29.38 0.20
N PRO A 76 39.99 -28.37 0.96
CA PRO A 76 39.46 -27.02 0.91
C PRO A 76 39.58 -26.40 -0.50
N PRO A 77 38.74 -25.42 -0.84
CA PRO A 77 38.78 -24.74 -2.14
C PRO A 77 40.16 -24.13 -2.39
N GLY A 78 40.74 -24.38 -3.56
CA GLY A 78 42.09 -23.91 -3.93
C GLY A 78 43.25 -24.50 -3.10
N GLY A 79 42.98 -25.43 -2.17
CA GLY A 79 43.95 -25.98 -1.21
C GLY A 79 44.49 -27.38 -1.53
N ALA A 80 45.48 -27.79 -0.74
CA ALA A 80 45.95 -29.17 -0.67
C ALA A 80 45.01 -30.01 0.21
N THR A 81 45.08 -31.34 0.07
CA THR A 81 44.38 -32.27 0.97
C THR A 81 44.84 -32.04 2.42
N VAL A 82 43.88 -32.01 3.34
CA VAL A 82 44.11 -31.80 4.77
C VAL A 82 44.80 -33.03 5.36
N ASP A 83 45.88 -32.80 6.10
CA ASP A 83 46.56 -33.86 6.85
C ASP A 83 45.88 -34.10 8.19
N LEU A 84 45.22 -35.25 8.34
CA LEU A 84 44.51 -35.65 9.56
C LEU A 84 45.42 -36.32 10.60
N GLN A 85 46.73 -36.48 10.33
CA GLN A 85 47.67 -37.06 11.29
C GLN A 85 48.10 -36.07 12.37
N GLU A 86 47.90 -34.76 12.14
CA GLU A 86 48.25 -33.69 13.06
C GLU A 86 46.99 -32.95 13.53
N PRO A 87 46.98 -32.37 14.75
CA PRO A 87 45.88 -31.52 15.20
C PRO A 87 45.63 -30.35 14.23
N LEU A 88 44.37 -30.15 13.87
CA LEU A 88 43.93 -29.09 12.97
C LEU A 88 43.56 -27.83 13.74
N ALA A 89 43.97 -26.67 13.26
CA ALA A 89 43.46 -25.40 13.75
C ALA A 89 42.02 -25.20 13.23
N ALA A 90 41.03 -25.25 14.12
CA ALA A 90 39.62 -25.14 13.78
C ALA A 90 38.87 -24.22 14.76
N ARG A 91 37.78 -23.60 14.30
CA ARG A 91 36.92 -22.76 15.14
C ARG A 91 35.43 -22.99 14.84
N PRO A 92 34.53 -22.80 15.81
CA PRO A 92 33.09 -22.88 15.56
C PRO A 92 32.66 -21.88 14.48
N GLU A 93 31.71 -22.29 13.64
CA GLU A 93 31.19 -21.46 12.56
C GLU A 93 29.75 -21.85 12.23
N ASP A 94 28.91 -20.85 11.98
CA ASP A 94 27.49 -20.99 11.64
C ASP A 94 27.21 -20.66 10.16
N THR A 95 28.25 -20.34 9.39
CA THR A 95 28.17 -20.06 7.96
C THR A 95 29.34 -20.69 7.20
N PHE A 96 29.05 -21.30 6.05
CA PHE A 96 30.06 -21.97 5.23
C PHE A 96 29.88 -21.62 3.76
N HIS A 97 30.96 -21.70 2.99
CA HIS A 97 30.90 -21.70 1.54
C HIS A 97 30.52 -23.08 1.01
N GLN A 98 29.94 -23.13 -0.18
CA GLN A 98 30.01 -24.33 -1.00
C GLN A 98 31.49 -24.74 -1.15
N GLN A 99 31.75 -26.06 -1.16
CA GLN A 99 33.09 -26.62 -1.20
C GLN A 99 33.93 -26.45 0.08
N ASP A 100 33.36 -25.91 1.16
CA ASP A 100 34.02 -25.98 2.46
C ASP A 100 33.98 -27.39 3.06
N THR A 101 34.97 -27.65 3.91
CA THR A 101 34.97 -28.80 4.81
C THR A 101 34.26 -28.42 6.10
N VAL A 102 33.19 -29.13 6.43
CA VAL A 102 32.50 -29.01 7.71
C VAL A 102 33.11 -30.02 8.67
N ILE A 103 33.78 -29.55 9.72
CA ILE A 103 34.27 -30.39 10.81
C ILE A 103 33.17 -30.48 11.87
N LEU A 104 32.85 -31.68 12.30
CA LEU A 104 31.87 -31.94 13.35
C LEU A 104 32.59 -32.26 14.64
N ARG A 105 32.11 -31.70 15.75
CA ARG A 105 32.55 -32.04 17.09
C ARG A 105 31.34 -32.30 17.98
N LEU A 106 31.31 -33.47 18.59
CA LEU A 106 30.31 -33.86 19.57
C LEU A 106 31.00 -34.09 20.92
N GLU A 107 30.53 -33.42 21.96
CA GLU A 107 30.82 -33.79 23.34
C GLU A 107 29.68 -34.64 23.88
N ASP A 108 29.97 -35.87 24.28
CA ASP A 108 29.05 -36.70 25.06
C ASP A 108 29.84 -37.70 25.91
N ALA A 109 29.95 -37.41 27.20
CA ALA A 109 30.86 -38.14 28.08
C ALA A 109 30.34 -39.54 28.46
N ASP A 110 29.03 -39.79 28.39
CA ASP A 110 28.44 -41.08 28.74
C ASP A 110 28.48 -42.12 27.61
N GLN A 111 28.92 -41.70 26.41
CA GLN A 111 29.19 -42.57 25.25
C GLN A 111 30.62 -43.12 25.19
N ASN A 112 31.47 -42.70 26.12
CA ASN A 112 32.82 -43.22 26.35
C ASN A 112 32.72 -44.44 27.29
N LEU A 113 32.31 -45.58 26.72
CA LEU A 113 31.93 -46.80 27.45
C LEU A 113 33.12 -47.69 27.81
N ASP A 114 34.11 -47.83 26.92
CA ASP A 114 35.32 -48.62 27.09
C ASP A 114 36.56 -47.72 27.13
N HIS A 115 37.07 -47.59 28.33
CA HIS A 115 38.21 -46.78 28.66
C HIS A 115 39.51 -47.07 27.88
N ASP A 116 39.65 -48.22 27.23
CA ASP A 116 40.88 -48.60 26.51
C ASP A 116 40.74 -48.46 24.99
N LEU A 117 39.56 -48.08 24.49
CA LEU A 117 39.27 -47.91 23.07
C LEU A 117 38.85 -46.46 22.77
N SER A 118 38.90 -46.10 21.48
CA SER A 118 38.24 -44.89 20.99
C SER A 118 36.90 -45.29 20.40
N GLU A 119 35.81 -44.89 21.05
CA GLU A 119 34.46 -45.22 20.59
C GLU A 119 34.03 -44.44 19.35
N THR A 120 32.87 -44.83 18.81
CA THR A 120 32.24 -44.15 17.69
C THR A 120 30.78 -43.81 17.98
N VAL A 121 30.33 -42.70 17.42
CA VAL A 121 28.93 -42.23 17.47
C VAL A 121 28.41 -41.96 16.07
N LEU A 122 27.09 -41.95 15.91
CA LEU A 122 26.43 -41.69 14.63
C LEU A 122 25.76 -40.30 14.65
N ILE A 123 26.06 -39.48 13.65
CA ILE A 123 25.43 -38.17 13.44
C ILE A 123 24.75 -38.16 12.07
N SER A 124 23.54 -37.61 12.02
CA SER A 124 22.84 -37.35 10.76
C SER A 124 22.98 -35.89 10.35
N LEU A 125 23.31 -35.67 9.08
CA LEU A 125 23.28 -34.37 8.41
C LEU A 125 22.14 -34.37 7.39
N SER A 126 21.46 -33.22 7.25
CA SER A 126 20.40 -33.07 6.25
C SER A 126 20.35 -31.65 5.70
N VAL A 127 20.00 -31.53 4.43
CA VAL A 127 19.82 -30.25 3.73
C VAL A 127 18.48 -30.31 2.99
N ALA A 128 17.46 -29.66 3.54
CA ALA A 128 16.11 -29.77 3.01
C ALA A 128 15.98 -29.24 1.57
N MET A 129 16.73 -28.18 1.22
CA MET A 129 16.67 -27.53 -0.10
C MET A 129 17.14 -28.43 -1.25
N THR A 130 18.16 -29.25 -1.03
CA THR A 130 18.71 -30.17 -2.04
C THR A 130 18.20 -31.60 -1.88
N ALA A 131 17.37 -31.85 -0.86
CA ALA A 131 16.94 -33.18 -0.40
C ALA A 131 18.12 -34.10 0.01
N GLU A 132 19.22 -33.51 0.47
CA GLU A 132 20.43 -34.22 0.90
C GLU A 132 20.27 -34.85 2.29
N ARG A 133 20.84 -36.03 2.47
CA ARG A 133 20.96 -36.66 3.79
C ARG A 133 22.18 -37.57 3.87
N GLU A 134 22.99 -37.34 4.89
CA GLU A 134 24.17 -38.15 5.20
C GLU A 134 24.13 -38.66 6.64
N VAL A 135 24.64 -39.88 6.86
CA VAL A 135 24.81 -40.44 8.20
C VAL A 135 26.29 -40.77 8.39
N LEU A 136 26.92 -40.03 9.30
CA LEU A 136 28.33 -40.07 9.58
C LEU A 136 28.61 -40.84 10.86
N ARG A 137 29.66 -41.65 10.84
CA ARG A 137 30.25 -42.27 12.01
C ARG A 137 31.51 -41.49 12.40
N LEU A 138 31.43 -40.80 13.52
CA LEU A 138 32.52 -40.04 14.12
C LEU A 138 33.27 -40.93 15.09
N THR A 139 34.54 -40.61 15.33
CA THR A 139 35.40 -41.35 16.25
C THR A 139 35.87 -40.44 17.36
N GLU A 140 35.99 -41.01 18.55
CA GLU A 140 36.56 -40.33 19.71
C GLU A 140 37.98 -39.80 19.40
N THR A 141 38.32 -38.62 19.93
CA THR A 141 39.62 -37.97 19.68
C THR A 141 40.82 -38.69 20.31
N ALA A 142 40.58 -39.36 21.44
CA ALA A 142 41.51 -40.24 22.13
C ALA A 142 40.70 -41.10 23.12
N PRO A 143 41.18 -42.30 23.50
CA PRO A 143 40.51 -43.10 24.52
C PRO A 143 40.23 -42.28 25.78
N ARG A 144 38.99 -42.34 26.27
CA ARG A 144 38.50 -41.64 27.46
C ARG A 144 38.23 -40.13 27.33
N SER A 145 38.26 -39.57 26.13
CA SER A 145 38.04 -38.12 25.95
C SER A 145 36.58 -37.69 26.11
N GLY A 146 35.61 -38.54 25.76
CA GLY A 146 34.19 -38.18 25.62
C GLY A 146 33.92 -37.16 24.50
N VAL A 147 34.90 -36.93 23.62
CA VAL A 147 34.83 -35.97 22.51
C VAL A 147 35.01 -36.71 21.20
N PHE A 148 34.01 -36.63 20.33
CA PHE A 148 33.98 -37.29 19.03
C PHE A 148 34.14 -36.25 17.93
N THR A 149 34.98 -36.55 16.95
CA THR A 149 35.21 -35.67 15.81
C THR A 149 35.04 -36.42 14.49
N GLY A 150 34.71 -35.64 13.47
CA GLY A 150 34.70 -36.07 12.09
C GLY A 150 34.56 -34.89 11.16
N TYR A 151 34.35 -35.16 9.88
CA TYR A 151 34.24 -34.15 8.84
C TYR A 151 33.39 -34.65 7.68
N ILE A 152 32.89 -33.70 6.89
CA ILE A 152 32.33 -33.96 5.56
C ILE A 152 32.70 -32.82 4.61
N GLN A 153 32.88 -33.16 3.34
CA GLN A 153 33.12 -32.19 2.28
C GLN A 153 31.78 -31.74 1.70
N THR A 154 31.56 -30.44 1.59
CA THR A 154 30.38 -29.91 0.87
C THR A 154 30.67 -29.81 -0.62
N THR A 155 29.63 -29.83 -1.45
CA THR A 155 29.69 -29.51 -2.88
C THR A 155 28.48 -28.68 -3.29
N GLY A 156 28.67 -27.79 -4.25
CA GLY A 156 27.56 -27.04 -4.85
C GLY A 156 26.70 -27.92 -5.75
N GLY A 157 25.37 -27.80 -5.64
CA GLY A 157 24.43 -28.48 -6.54
C GLY A 157 22.96 -28.26 -6.16
N GLU A 158 22.06 -28.48 -7.12
CA GLU A 158 20.60 -28.32 -6.91
C GLU A 158 19.92 -29.60 -6.43
N THR A 159 20.47 -30.77 -6.76
CA THR A 159 19.92 -32.08 -6.41
C THR A 159 20.99 -32.98 -5.81
N ALA A 160 20.69 -33.55 -4.66
CA ALA A 160 21.56 -34.45 -3.91
C ALA A 160 21.36 -35.94 -4.27
N THR A 161 22.36 -36.76 -3.94
CA THR A 161 22.23 -38.22 -3.85
C THR A 161 22.55 -38.67 -2.42
N PRO A 162 21.54 -38.90 -1.57
CA PRO A 162 21.77 -39.28 -0.18
C PRO A 162 22.62 -40.54 -0.01
N GLY A 163 23.59 -40.49 0.90
CA GLY A 163 24.47 -41.61 1.22
C GLY A 163 25.56 -41.84 0.18
N ASP A 164 26.06 -40.77 -0.45
CA ASP A 164 27.18 -40.79 -1.38
C ASP A 164 28.50 -40.30 -0.74
N GLY A 165 28.42 -39.75 0.47
CA GLY A 165 29.57 -39.30 1.25
C GLY A 165 30.02 -37.87 0.93
N VAL A 166 29.21 -37.11 0.19
CA VAL A 166 29.42 -35.68 -0.07
C VAL A 166 28.15 -34.93 0.33
N LEU A 167 28.29 -33.75 0.95
CA LEU A 167 27.13 -32.95 1.31
C LEU A 167 26.77 -31.98 0.19
N THR A 168 25.78 -32.31 -0.64
CA THR A 168 25.31 -31.40 -1.70
C THR A 168 24.48 -30.26 -1.11
N VAL A 169 24.95 -29.04 -1.31
CA VAL A 169 24.36 -27.81 -0.77
C VAL A 169 24.13 -26.78 -1.87
N ALA A 170 23.22 -25.85 -1.61
CA ALA A 170 22.92 -24.71 -2.46
C ALA A 170 23.05 -23.41 -1.64
N PRO A 171 23.22 -22.24 -2.27
CA PRO A 171 23.13 -20.96 -1.58
C PRO A 171 21.84 -20.82 -0.76
N GLU A 172 21.93 -20.15 0.40
CA GLU A 172 20.86 -20.01 1.40
C GLU A 172 20.40 -21.32 2.06
N ALA A 173 21.00 -22.47 1.73
CA ALA A 173 20.62 -23.73 2.34
C ALA A 173 21.08 -23.84 3.78
N VAL A 174 20.23 -24.41 4.63
CA VAL A 174 20.56 -24.74 6.01
C VAL A 174 21.01 -26.19 6.09
N VAL A 175 22.24 -26.41 6.54
CA VAL A 175 22.74 -27.72 6.94
C VAL A 175 22.34 -27.96 8.38
N LEU A 176 21.51 -28.98 8.62
CA LEU A 176 21.11 -29.39 9.97
C LEU A 176 21.87 -30.66 10.38
N GLY A 177 22.67 -30.56 11.42
CA GLY A 177 23.26 -31.68 12.13
C GLY A 177 22.40 -32.11 13.30
N ARG A 178 22.21 -33.43 13.45
CA ARG A 178 21.44 -34.02 14.53
C ARG A 178 22.12 -35.28 15.06
N TYR A 179 22.34 -35.28 16.37
CA TYR A 179 22.73 -36.44 17.17
C TYR A 179 21.60 -36.81 18.12
N GLN A 180 21.38 -38.10 18.35
CA GLN A 180 20.46 -38.59 19.37
C GLN A 180 21.20 -39.63 20.21
N ASP A 181 21.27 -39.40 21.51
CA ASP A 181 21.95 -40.32 22.42
C ASP A 181 21.21 -41.68 22.44
N PRO A 182 21.88 -42.79 22.06
CA PRO A 182 21.28 -44.12 22.09
C PRO A 182 20.93 -44.59 23.51
N ALA A 183 21.56 -44.00 24.52
CA ALA A 183 21.45 -44.37 25.92
C ALA A 183 20.43 -43.49 26.68
N ALA A 184 20.12 -42.30 26.18
CA ALA A 184 19.02 -41.45 26.64
C ALA A 184 18.22 -40.85 25.47
N ALA A 185 17.12 -41.51 25.08
CA ALA A 185 16.32 -41.11 23.92
C ALA A 185 15.79 -39.65 23.92
N GLY A 186 15.77 -38.98 25.08
CA GLY A 186 15.38 -37.58 25.23
C GLY A 186 16.53 -36.58 25.05
N ASP A 187 17.78 -37.04 25.01
CA ASP A 187 18.95 -36.20 24.74
C ASP A 187 19.24 -36.17 23.24
N VAL A 188 19.13 -34.97 22.66
CA VAL A 188 19.23 -34.73 21.22
C VAL A 188 19.99 -33.42 21.00
N ALA A 189 21.26 -33.52 20.61
CA ALA A 189 22.04 -32.37 20.19
C ALA A 189 21.74 -31.99 18.73
N ARG A 190 21.66 -30.69 18.46
CA ARG A 190 21.46 -30.13 17.12
C ARG A 190 22.36 -28.93 16.91
N TYR A 191 22.82 -28.76 15.67
CA TYR A 191 23.51 -27.58 15.23
C TYR A 191 23.12 -27.31 13.78
N ASP A 192 22.95 -26.04 13.43
CA ASP A 192 22.65 -25.64 12.07
C ASP A 192 23.65 -24.58 11.58
N ALA A 193 23.92 -24.63 10.29
CA ALA A 193 24.76 -23.64 9.62
C ALA A 193 24.22 -23.31 8.24
N LEU A 194 24.43 -22.07 7.80
CA LEU A 194 23.91 -21.51 6.57
C LEU A 194 24.98 -21.54 5.47
N ILE A 195 24.60 -21.91 4.25
CA ILE A 195 25.51 -22.01 3.12
C ILE A 195 25.42 -20.75 2.26
N ASP A 196 26.56 -20.12 2.01
CA ASP A 196 26.73 -18.92 1.17
C ASP A 196 25.60 -17.89 1.31
N PRO A 197 25.36 -17.37 2.53
CA PRO A 197 24.24 -16.50 2.81
C PRO A 197 24.25 -15.23 1.97
N LEU A 198 23.06 -14.78 1.63
CA LEU A 198 22.80 -13.51 0.98
C LEU A 198 22.80 -12.39 2.01
N SER A 199 23.39 -11.28 1.60
CA SER A 199 23.28 -9.98 2.24
C SER A 199 22.16 -9.19 1.59
N ARG A 200 21.57 -8.23 2.31
CA ARG A 200 20.38 -7.50 1.83
C ARG A 200 20.57 -5.99 1.92
N VAL A 201 19.96 -5.27 1.00
CA VAL A 201 19.80 -3.82 1.04
C VAL A 201 18.33 -3.49 1.16
N PHE A 202 17.97 -2.66 2.14
CA PHE A 202 16.58 -2.41 2.50
C PHE A 202 16.35 -0.96 2.92
N ALA A 203 15.10 -0.51 2.82
CA ALA A 203 14.67 0.80 3.27
C ALA A 203 14.55 0.85 4.80
N SER A 204 15.25 1.76 5.46
CA SER A 204 15.32 1.89 6.92
C SER A 204 13.98 2.27 7.58
N GLY A 205 13.04 2.85 6.82
CA GLY A 205 11.72 3.22 7.33
C GLY A 205 10.67 2.09 7.28
N THR A 206 10.87 1.08 6.43
CA THR A 206 9.82 0.09 6.12
C THR A 206 10.30 -1.36 6.15
N GLY A 207 11.61 -1.62 6.02
CA GLY A 207 12.17 -2.95 5.85
C GLY A 207 12.03 -3.52 4.43
N SER A 208 11.52 -2.74 3.46
CA SER A 208 11.36 -3.22 2.09
C SER A 208 12.71 -3.36 1.38
N MET A 209 12.90 -4.46 0.67
CA MET A 209 14.10 -4.75 -0.13
C MET A 209 14.28 -3.75 -1.29
N LEU A 210 15.53 -3.36 -1.58
CA LEU A 210 15.87 -2.35 -2.59
C LEU A 210 16.77 -2.91 -3.70
N ASP A 211 16.20 -2.99 -4.91
CA ASP A 211 16.90 -3.39 -6.14
C ASP A 211 17.71 -2.25 -6.76
N GLY A 212 18.69 -2.62 -7.59
CA GLY A 212 19.43 -1.66 -8.42
C GLY A 212 20.39 -0.74 -7.65
N VAL A 213 20.62 -1.00 -6.36
CA VAL A 213 21.60 -0.27 -5.56
C VAL A 213 22.99 -0.70 -6.03
N ARG A 214 23.82 0.26 -6.44
CA ARG A 214 25.19 -0.03 -6.87
C ARG A 214 26.10 -0.13 -5.66
N LEU A 215 26.66 -1.31 -5.47
CA LEU A 215 27.61 -1.61 -4.40
C LEU A 215 28.98 -1.83 -4.99
N THR A 216 30.02 -1.26 -4.38
CA THR A 216 31.42 -1.55 -4.70
C THR A 216 32.18 -1.91 -3.44
N LEU A 217 32.71 -3.13 -3.36
CA LEU A 217 33.64 -3.52 -2.29
C LEU A 217 35.02 -2.92 -2.59
N LEU A 218 35.51 -2.08 -1.70
CA LEU A 218 36.82 -1.44 -1.80
C LEU A 218 37.76 -2.03 -0.76
N ASP A 219 39.02 -2.24 -1.14
CA ASP A 219 40.10 -2.41 -0.17
C ASP A 219 40.34 -1.08 0.55
N ALA A 220 40.20 -1.07 1.87
CA ALA A 220 40.21 0.17 2.67
C ALA A 220 41.59 0.84 2.71
N VAL A 221 42.66 0.07 2.51
CA VAL A 221 44.05 0.58 2.55
C VAL A 221 44.40 1.29 1.25
N THR A 222 44.01 0.71 0.11
CA THR A 222 44.36 1.22 -1.22
C THR A 222 43.28 2.12 -1.82
N GLY A 223 42.04 2.03 -1.34
CA GLY A 223 40.86 2.73 -1.87
C GLY A 223 40.42 2.24 -3.25
N ARG A 224 40.93 1.09 -3.72
CA ARG A 224 40.62 0.50 -5.03
C ARG A 224 39.58 -0.62 -4.87
N PRO A 225 38.86 -0.99 -5.95
CA PRO A 225 38.01 -2.18 -5.94
C PRO A 225 38.77 -3.41 -5.46
N ALA A 226 38.16 -4.16 -4.53
CA ALA A 226 38.74 -5.34 -3.93
C ALA A 226 38.91 -6.48 -4.95
N ALA A 227 39.83 -7.41 -4.69
CA ALA A 227 39.92 -8.65 -5.45
C ALA A 227 38.94 -9.67 -4.86
N VAL A 228 37.79 -9.85 -5.53
CA VAL A 228 36.77 -10.84 -5.14
C VAL A 228 36.93 -12.07 -6.03
N ARG A 229 36.70 -13.26 -5.47
CA ARG A 229 36.68 -14.53 -6.19
C ARG A 229 35.26 -15.10 -6.21
N GLY A 230 34.94 -15.89 -7.23
CA GLY A 230 33.71 -16.67 -7.31
C GLY A 230 33.69 -17.81 -6.28
N ASP A 231 32.60 -18.59 -6.28
CA ASP A 231 32.39 -19.76 -5.40
C ASP A 231 33.45 -20.85 -5.61
N ASP A 232 34.15 -20.85 -6.76
CA ASP A 232 35.27 -21.75 -7.06
C ASP A 232 36.60 -21.33 -6.41
N GLY A 233 36.61 -20.19 -5.69
CA GLY A 233 37.77 -19.59 -5.05
C GLY A 233 38.86 -19.08 -6.02
N THR A 234 38.63 -19.15 -7.33
CA THR A 234 39.68 -18.93 -8.35
C THR A 234 39.28 -17.90 -9.40
N SER A 235 38.05 -17.96 -9.90
CA SER A 235 37.54 -17.06 -10.95
C SER A 235 37.34 -15.64 -10.40
N ASP A 236 37.73 -14.63 -11.20
CA ASP A 236 37.53 -13.22 -10.80
C ASP A 236 36.04 -12.89 -10.74
N PHE A 237 35.56 -12.43 -9.57
CA PHE A 237 34.20 -11.93 -9.39
C PHE A 237 34.21 -10.39 -9.38
N PRO A 238 33.22 -9.71 -10.00
CA PRO A 238 33.17 -8.25 -10.01
C PRO A 238 33.06 -7.65 -8.61
N ALA A 239 33.96 -6.73 -8.27
CA ALA A 239 33.89 -5.98 -7.02
C ALA A 239 32.76 -4.94 -7.00
N THR A 240 32.18 -4.62 -8.16
CA THR A 240 31.01 -3.74 -8.29
C THR A 240 29.83 -4.52 -8.84
N ILE A 241 28.71 -4.50 -8.11
CA ILE A 241 27.48 -5.22 -8.44
C ILE A 241 26.24 -4.35 -8.24
N LEU A 242 25.10 -4.81 -8.72
CA LEU A 242 23.79 -4.23 -8.46
C LEU A 242 22.96 -5.22 -7.62
N THR A 243 22.28 -4.74 -6.58
CA THR A 243 21.38 -5.57 -5.76
C THR A 243 20.19 -6.07 -6.57
N GLY A 244 19.75 -7.32 -6.35
CA GLY A 244 18.61 -7.91 -7.06
C GLY A 244 18.83 -8.20 -8.55
N HIS A 245 20.07 -8.15 -9.03
CA HIS A 245 20.44 -8.45 -10.40
C HIS A 245 21.38 -9.65 -10.50
N SER A 246 21.40 -10.29 -11.66
CA SER A 246 22.37 -11.35 -11.95
C SER A 246 23.78 -10.80 -12.15
N VAL A 247 24.78 -11.51 -11.63
CA VAL A 247 26.21 -11.23 -11.83
C VAL A 247 26.87 -12.46 -12.43
N THR A 248 27.82 -12.29 -13.35
CA THR A 248 28.60 -13.40 -13.92
C THR A 248 30.07 -13.20 -13.62
N ASP A 249 30.73 -14.24 -13.10
CA ASP A 249 32.17 -14.21 -12.87
C ASP A 249 32.98 -14.49 -14.15
N ALA A 250 34.32 -14.41 -14.05
CA ALA A 250 35.21 -14.70 -15.17
C ALA A 250 35.22 -16.18 -15.58
N GLY A 251 34.76 -17.09 -14.73
CA GLY A 251 34.59 -18.52 -15.01
C GLY A 251 33.29 -18.83 -15.78
N GLY A 252 32.37 -17.85 -15.86
CA GLY A 252 31.07 -17.98 -16.52
C GLY A 252 29.94 -18.44 -15.59
N GLN A 253 30.19 -18.59 -14.29
CA GLN A 253 29.14 -18.89 -13.32
C GLN A 253 28.22 -17.68 -13.16
N VAL A 254 26.90 -17.92 -13.25
CA VAL A 254 25.87 -16.90 -13.06
C VAL A 254 25.35 -16.96 -11.63
N TYR A 255 25.29 -15.80 -10.99
CA TYR A 255 24.79 -15.58 -9.65
C TYR A 255 23.51 -14.77 -9.75
N ASP A 256 22.36 -15.41 -9.54
CA ASP A 256 21.05 -14.74 -9.61
C ASP A 256 20.62 -14.28 -8.21
N PHE A 257 20.67 -12.97 -7.96
CA PHE A 257 20.27 -12.42 -6.67
C PHE A 257 18.77 -12.08 -6.64
N PRO A 258 18.01 -12.58 -5.64
CA PRO A 258 16.64 -12.15 -5.37
C PRO A 258 16.55 -10.64 -5.06
N PRO A 259 15.35 -10.06 -5.09
CA PRO A 259 15.18 -8.63 -4.85
C PRO A 259 15.82 -8.13 -3.55
N GLY A 260 16.61 -7.07 -3.66
CA GLY A 260 17.40 -6.41 -2.63
C GLY A 260 18.61 -7.18 -2.13
N SER A 261 18.82 -8.40 -2.61
CA SER A 261 19.92 -9.24 -2.16
C SER A 261 21.20 -9.02 -2.96
N TYR A 262 22.33 -9.35 -2.33
CA TYR A 262 23.65 -9.36 -2.94
C TYR A 262 24.58 -10.32 -2.18
N ARG A 263 25.70 -10.70 -2.79
CA ARG A 263 26.78 -11.46 -2.15
C ARG A 263 28.12 -11.15 -2.81
N TYR A 264 29.18 -11.11 -2.01
CA TYR A 264 30.55 -11.22 -2.51
C TYR A 264 31.04 -12.63 -2.14
N PRO A 265 31.10 -13.57 -3.10
CA PRO A 265 31.30 -14.98 -2.82
C PRO A 265 32.51 -15.28 -1.96
N TRP A 266 33.69 -14.84 -2.38
CA TRP A 266 34.90 -15.07 -1.59
C TRP A 266 35.77 -13.82 -1.53
N VAL A 267 36.06 -13.40 -0.31
CA VAL A 267 36.84 -12.20 0.02
C VAL A 267 37.97 -12.61 0.96
N SER A 268 39.21 -12.33 0.58
CA SER A 268 40.36 -12.61 1.44
C SER A 268 40.30 -11.83 2.75
N PRO A 269 40.86 -12.35 3.85
CA PRO A 269 41.04 -11.58 5.08
C PRO A 269 41.73 -10.23 4.81
N GLY A 270 41.19 -9.16 5.39
CA GLY A 270 41.66 -7.80 5.11
C GLY A 270 40.74 -6.72 5.67
N SER A 271 41.08 -5.46 5.40
CA SER A 271 40.23 -4.32 5.75
C SER A 271 39.55 -3.77 4.50
N TYR A 272 38.24 -3.63 4.55
CA TYR A 272 37.40 -3.28 3.41
C TYR A 272 36.40 -2.19 3.77
N ARG A 273 35.87 -1.54 2.75
CA ARG A 273 34.76 -0.60 2.83
C ARG A 273 33.77 -0.89 1.73
N LEU A 274 32.49 -0.95 2.05
CA LEU A 274 31.46 -1.04 1.05
C LEU A 274 31.03 0.37 0.63
N GLN A 275 31.37 0.77 -0.59
CA GLN A 275 30.82 1.99 -1.19
C GLN A 275 29.41 1.69 -1.71
N VAL A 276 28.47 2.52 -1.30
CA VAL A 276 27.06 2.41 -1.65
C VAL A 276 26.66 3.65 -2.44
N ASP A 277 26.26 3.48 -3.69
CA ASP A 277 25.66 4.53 -4.50
C ASP A 277 24.13 4.30 -4.50
N PRO A 278 23.37 4.99 -3.62
CA PRO A 278 21.94 4.74 -3.47
C PRO A 278 21.15 5.19 -4.72
N PRO A 279 20.02 4.54 -5.03
CA PRO A 279 19.11 5.01 -6.08
C PRO A 279 18.46 6.34 -5.70
N PRO A 280 17.92 7.11 -6.67
CA PRO A 280 17.18 8.34 -6.40
C PRO A 280 16.07 8.09 -5.37
N GLY A 281 15.90 9.00 -4.40
CA GLY A 281 14.94 8.82 -3.32
C GLY A 281 15.52 8.17 -2.05
N TYR A 282 16.80 7.79 -2.05
CA TYR A 282 17.47 7.20 -0.88
C TYR A 282 18.83 7.84 -0.56
N LEU A 283 19.22 7.79 0.71
CA LEU A 283 20.53 8.18 1.21
C LEU A 283 21.25 7.01 1.89
N ALA A 284 22.56 7.02 1.74
CA ALA A 284 23.51 6.20 2.47
C ALA A 284 24.56 7.12 3.12
N PRO A 285 25.07 6.81 4.33
CA PRO A 285 24.59 5.75 5.22
C PRO A 285 23.29 6.12 5.94
N THR A 286 22.62 5.14 6.55
CA THR A 286 21.48 5.41 7.44
C THR A 286 21.88 6.21 8.69
N GLU A 287 21.01 7.12 9.11
CA GLU A 287 21.05 7.79 10.42
C GLU A 287 20.21 7.05 11.48
N ALA A 288 19.40 6.07 11.08
CA ALA A 288 18.58 5.29 12.00
C ALA A 288 19.45 4.50 12.99
N ALA A 289 18.95 4.33 14.22
CA ALA A 289 19.59 3.47 15.20
C ALA A 289 19.42 2.00 14.79
N LEU A 290 20.50 1.20 14.85
CA LEU A 290 20.44 -0.21 14.43
C LEU A 290 19.42 -1.02 15.24
N ALA A 291 19.20 -0.65 16.50
CA ALA A 291 18.19 -1.28 17.35
C ALA A 291 16.75 -1.07 16.84
N ASP A 292 16.45 0.10 16.27
CA ASP A 292 15.14 0.40 15.69
C ASP A 292 14.94 -0.37 14.39
N LEU A 293 16.00 -0.54 13.59
CA LEU A 293 15.96 -1.34 12.36
C LEU A 293 15.59 -2.80 12.63
N GLN A 294 16.01 -3.35 13.77
CA GLN A 294 15.66 -4.71 14.18
C GLN A 294 14.16 -4.89 14.53
N GLN A 295 13.38 -3.81 14.61
CA GLN A 295 11.92 -3.88 14.81
C GLN A 295 11.14 -3.90 13.49
N LEU A 296 11.81 -3.71 12.35
CA LEU A 296 11.16 -3.69 11.04
C LEU A 296 10.77 -5.10 10.58
N PRO A 297 9.72 -5.22 9.74
CA PRO A 297 9.44 -6.47 9.04
C PRO A 297 10.65 -6.94 8.23
N GLY A 298 11.03 -8.21 8.34
CA GLY A 298 12.21 -8.79 7.67
C GLY A 298 13.45 -8.96 8.55
N ALA A 299 13.41 -8.43 9.78
CA ALA A 299 14.38 -8.73 10.82
C ALA A 299 14.38 -10.23 11.22
N PRO A 300 15.48 -10.76 11.80
CA PRO A 300 16.71 -10.04 12.16
C PRO A 300 17.54 -9.66 10.93
N TRP A 301 18.09 -8.45 10.97
CA TRP A 301 19.07 -7.94 10.00
C TRP A 301 20.48 -8.19 10.51
N VAL A 302 21.42 -8.51 9.62
CA VAL A 302 22.84 -8.64 9.96
C VAL A 302 23.51 -7.29 9.83
N LEU A 303 23.45 -6.51 10.90
CA LEU A 303 23.92 -5.12 10.91
C LEU A 303 25.24 -5.01 11.68
N ASP A 304 26.18 -4.26 11.11
CA ASP A 304 27.41 -3.85 11.78
C ASP A 304 27.51 -2.33 11.82
N GLU A 305 27.88 -1.77 12.97
CA GLU A 305 27.89 -0.32 13.21
C GLU A 305 28.82 0.44 12.25
N ALA A 306 29.93 -0.19 11.84
CA ALA A 306 30.88 0.37 10.89
C ALA A 306 30.49 -0.01 9.45
N ALA A 307 30.41 -1.30 9.16
CA ALA A 307 30.26 -1.82 7.80
C ALA A 307 28.91 -1.43 7.18
N SER A 308 27.80 -1.55 7.94
CA SER A 308 26.47 -1.16 7.44
C SER A 308 26.33 0.34 7.22
N ARG A 309 27.26 1.15 7.74
CA ARG A 309 27.33 2.61 7.52
C ARG A 309 28.43 3.02 6.54
N GLY A 310 28.92 2.09 5.74
CA GLY A 310 29.93 2.36 4.72
C GLY A 310 31.28 2.82 5.29
N ARG A 311 31.56 2.50 6.56
CA ARG A 311 32.89 2.69 7.17
C ARG A 311 33.74 1.43 6.98
N ASP A 312 35.02 1.57 7.27
CA ASP A 312 35.98 0.47 7.14
C ASP A 312 35.66 -0.63 8.16
N PHE A 313 35.71 -1.88 7.72
CA PHE A 313 35.48 -3.07 8.53
C PHE A 313 36.51 -4.16 8.18
N ALA A 314 36.66 -5.14 9.07
CA ALA A 314 37.57 -6.25 8.86
C ALA A 314 36.80 -7.48 8.37
N VAL A 315 37.27 -8.08 7.28
CA VAL A 315 36.92 -9.47 6.94
C VAL A 315 37.97 -10.35 7.62
N ILE A 316 37.52 -11.23 8.50
CA ILE A 316 38.38 -12.11 9.29
C ILE A 316 38.10 -13.55 8.91
N GLY A 317 39.17 -14.29 8.59
CA GLY A 317 39.06 -15.70 8.23
C GLY A 317 38.36 -15.94 6.90
N GLN A 318 37.71 -17.09 6.79
CA GLN A 318 37.17 -17.60 5.51
C GLN A 318 35.66 -17.81 5.54
N ALA A 319 34.94 -17.22 6.50
CA ALA A 319 33.49 -17.29 6.53
C ALA A 319 32.88 -16.36 5.44
N PRO A 320 31.71 -16.71 4.87
CA PRO A 320 31.03 -15.86 3.91
C PRO A 320 30.75 -14.45 4.45
N LEU A 321 31.03 -13.43 3.63
CA LEU A 321 30.69 -12.05 3.98
C LEU A 321 29.17 -11.87 4.00
N ARG A 322 28.63 -11.64 5.20
CA ARG A 322 27.20 -11.40 5.45
C ARG A 322 26.99 -10.05 6.12
N LEU A 323 26.39 -9.11 5.41
CA LEU A 323 26.25 -7.72 5.85
C LEU A 323 25.03 -7.03 5.22
N ASP A 324 24.02 -6.70 6.02
CA ASP A 324 22.86 -5.96 5.53
C ASP A 324 23.11 -4.43 5.55
N ILE A 325 22.60 -3.72 4.53
CA ILE A 325 22.76 -2.27 4.34
C ILE A 325 21.40 -1.57 4.36
N PRO A 326 21.10 -0.78 5.39
CA PRO A 326 19.92 0.09 5.44
C PRO A 326 20.14 1.39 4.67
N LEU A 327 19.13 1.83 3.91
CA LEU A 327 19.10 3.11 3.22
C LEU A 327 17.93 3.97 3.71
N ASP A 328 18.20 5.25 3.98
CA ASP A 328 17.18 6.19 4.43
C ASP A 328 16.42 6.76 3.25
N LEU A 329 15.10 6.82 3.35
CA LEU A 329 14.27 7.48 2.34
C LEU A 329 14.51 8.99 2.40
N THR A 330 14.77 9.63 1.26
CA THR A 330 14.81 11.09 1.14
C THR A 330 13.44 11.67 0.90
N GLY A 331 13.27 12.96 1.22
CA GLY A 331 12.11 13.72 0.79
C GLY A 331 10.89 13.64 1.72
N GLY A 332 11.06 13.26 2.99
CA GLY A 332 10.01 13.07 4.02
C GLY A 332 9.04 14.22 4.31
N ASP A 333 8.97 15.28 3.49
CA ASP A 333 7.98 16.34 3.56
C ASP A 333 7.62 16.83 2.14
N LEU A 334 6.73 16.09 1.47
CA LEU A 334 6.11 16.55 0.22
C LEU A 334 4.80 17.28 0.51
N TYR A 335 4.64 18.46 -0.09
CA TYR A 335 3.40 19.21 -0.03
C TYR A 335 2.83 19.46 -1.42
N LEU A 336 1.59 19.02 -1.64
CA LEU A 336 0.84 19.25 -2.86
C LEU A 336 -0.29 20.26 -2.61
N ALA A 337 -0.28 21.32 -3.39
CA ALA A 337 -1.39 22.26 -3.48
C ALA A 337 -2.15 22.03 -4.79
N LYS A 338 -3.48 22.12 -4.72
CA LYS A 338 -4.36 22.05 -5.89
C LYS A 338 -5.30 23.25 -5.91
N ARG A 339 -5.46 23.87 -7.08
CA ARG A 339 -6.35 25.02 -7.29
C ARG A 339 -7.09 24.91 -8.62
N ALA A 340 -8.28 25.48 -8.64
CA ALA A 340 -9.05 25.72 -9.86
C ALA A 340 -8.99 27.21 -10.20
N ALA A 341 -8.85 27.54 -11.48
CA ALA A 341 -8.76 28.94 -11.90
C ALA A 341 -10.10 29.70 -11.77
N LYS A 342 -11.22 28.98 -11.65
CA LYS A 342 -12.57 29.53 -11.42
C LYS A 342 -13.23 28.81 -10.24
N SER A 343 -14.05 29.53 -9.47
CA SER A 343 -14.88 28.97 -8.40
C SER A 343 -16.28 28.53 -8.87
N VAL A 344 -16.69 29.01 -10.05
CA VAL A 344 -17.95 28.68 -10.71
C VAL A 344 -17.70 28.39 -12.19
N VAL A 345 -18.39 27.41 -12.75
CA VAL A 345 -18.29 27.03 -14.17
C VAL A 345 -19.64 26.52 -14.68
N ALA A 346 -20.00 26.86 -15.93
CA ALA A 346 -21.21 26.34 -16.56
C ALA A 346 -20.93 25.04 -17.33
N PRO A 347 -21.93 24.15 -17.51
CA PRO A 347 -21.81 23.01 -18.41
C PRO A 347 -21.43 23.47 -19.83
N GLY A 348 -20.47 22.78 -20.47
CA GLY A 348 -19.92 23.14 -21.77
C GLY A 348 -18.72 24.10 -21.73
N GLU A 349 -18.38 24.68 -20.58
CA GLU A 349 -17.19 25.52 -20.43
C GLU A 349 -15.92 24.70 -20.12
N PHE A 350 -14.78 25.39 -20.23
CA PHE A 350 -13.49 24.87 -19.80
C PHE A 350 -13.06 25.40 -18.43
N LEU A 351 -12.43 24.51 -17.66
CA LEU A 351 -11.89 24.78 -16.34
C LEU A 351 -10.40 24.42 -16.32
N THR A 352 -9.57 25.39 -15.92
CA THR A 352 -8.12 25.18 -15.72
C THR A 352 -7.87 24.71 -14.29
N TRP A 353 -7.05 23.67 -14.14
CA TRP A 353 -6.54 23.18 -12.87
C TRP A 353 -5.03 23.43 -12.78
N GLU A 354 -4.58 23.73 -11.57
CA GLU A 354 -3.17 23.94 -11.24
C GLU A 354 -2.81 23.07 -10.02
N LEU A 355 -1.75 22.28 -10.18
CA LEU A 355 -1.09 21.50 -9.14
C LEU A 355 0.28 22.12 -8.87
N THR A 356 0.65 22.26 -7.61
CA THR A 356 1.98 22.70 -7.20
C THR A 356 2.52 21.74 -6.16
N LEU A 357 3.49 20.92 -6.55
CA LEU A 357 4.19 20.00 -5.67
C LEU A 357 5.48 20.64 -5.16
N THR A 358 5.70 20.62 -3.85
CA THR A 358 6.88 21.17 -3.17
C THR A 358 7.58 20.05 -2.41
N ASN A 359 8.91 20.02 -2.46
CA ASN A 359 9.73 19.13 -1.63
C ASN A 359 10.42 19.93 -0.53
N ASN A 360 9.85 19.87 0.69
CA ASN A 360 10.41 20.48 1.90
C ASN A 360 11.24 19.47 2.72
N GLY A 361 11.45 18.25 2.20
CA GLY A 361 12.19 17.21 2.88
C GLY A 361 13.69 17.48 2.94
N SER A 362 14.45 16.47 3.36
CA SER A 362 15.90 16.55 3.53
C SER A 362 16.71 16.12 2.29
N GLY A 363 16.05 15.73 1.19
CA GLY A 363 16.73 15.28 -0.02
C GLY A 363 15.80 15.21 -1.22
N ASP A 364 16.38 14.93 -2.39
CA ASP A 364 15.66 14.87 -3.66
C ASP A 364 14.63 13.74 -3.64
N ALA A 365 13.45 14.00 -4.23
CA ALA A 365 12.39 13.01 -4.36
C ALA A 365 12.30 12.56 -5.82
N GLY A 366 12.74 11.33 -6.10
CA GLY A 366 12.76 10.72 -7.43
C GLY A 366 11.54 9.86 -7.73
N ASP A 367 11.28 9.60 -9.02
CA ASP A 367 10.24 8.70 -9.53
C ASP A 367 8.85 8.87 -8.87
N LEU A 368 8.50 10.12 -8.56
CA LEU A 368 7.19 10.46 -8.00
C LEU A 368 6.09 10.20 -9.02
N THR A 369 4.99 9.64 -8.53
CA THR A 369 3.74 9.49 -9.26
C THR A 369 2.71 10.47 -8.70
N ILE A 370 2.16 11.35 -9.53
CA ILE A 370 1.09 12.26 -9.15
C ILE A 370 -0.22 11.71 -9.73
N VAL A 371 -1.17 11.38 -8.86
CA VAL A 371 -2.49 10.90 -9.23
C VAL A 371 -3.52 11.99 -8.95
N ASP A 372 -4.29 12.35 -9.97
CA ASP A 372 -5.39 13.31 -9.87
C ASP A 372 -6.71 12.66 -10.28
N THR A 373 -7.70 12.72 -9.39
CA THR A 373 -9.05 12.23 -9.66
C THR A 373 -9.99 13.39 -9.96
N LEU A 374 -10.43 13.49 -11.20
CA LEU A 374 -11.44 14.44 -11.65
C LEU A 374 -12.85 14.03 -11.19
N PRO A 375 -13.76 14.99 -10.94
CA PRO A 375 -15.15 14.72 -10.67
C PRO A 375 -15.88 14.15 -11.89
N ARG A 376 -17.07 13.57 -11.69
CA ARG A 376 -17.88 13.06 -12.81
C ARG A 376 -18.30 14.20 -13.74
N GLY A 377 -18.27 13.97 -15.04
CA GLY A 377 -18.62 14.97 -16.05
C GLY A 377 -17.55 16.03 -16.27
N VAL A 378 -16.33 15.83 -15.76
CA VAL A 378 -15.17 16.69 -16.05
C VAL A 378 -14.08 15.85 -16.69
N ARG A 379 -13.60 16.27 -17.87
CA ARG A 379 -12.66 15.51 -18.69
C ARG A 379 -11.45 16.33 -19.08
N LEU A 380 -10.26 15.75 -19.02
CA LEU A 380 -9.05 16.38 -19.54
C LEU A 380 -9.19 16.71 -21.04
N ARG A 381 -8.71 17.88 -21.43
CA ARG A 381 -8.50 18.23 -22.84
C ARG A 381 -7.08 17.86 -23.21
N SER A 382 -6.95 16.87 -24.10
CA SER A 382 -5.65 16.40 -24.58
C SER A 382 -4.81 17.53 -25.19
N GLY A 383 -3.50 17.46 -24.97
CA GLY A 383 -2.51 18.44 -25.44
C GLY A 383 -2.51 19.77 -24.69
N THR A 384 -3.20 19.86 -23.55
CA THR A 384 -3.26 21.11 -22.74
C THR A 384 -2.36 21.09 -21.51
N VAL A 385 -1.70 19.96 -21.23
CA VAL A 385 -0.84 19.80 -20.07
C VAL A 385 0.43 20.64 -20.23
N ARG A 386 0.73 21.41 -19.19
CA ARG A 386 1.96 22.18 -19.04
C ARG A 386 2.65 21.80 -17.74
N VAL A 387 3.96 21.57 -17.81
CA VAL A 387 4.82 21.33 -16.65
C VAL A 387 5.85 22.45 -16.59
N ASN A 388 5.89 23.20 -15.49
CA ASN A 388 6.70 24.42 -15.32
C ASN A 388 6.56 25.41 -16.51
N GLY A 389 5.36 25.48 -17.08
CA GLY A 389 5.03 26.33 -18.24
C GLY A 389 5.33 25.74 -19.63
N ALA A 390 6.18 24.71 -19.72
CA ALA A 390 6.49 24.02 -20.97
C ALA A 390 5.38 23.04 -21.37
N VAL A 391 5.22 22.80 -22.67
CA VAL A 391 4.28 21.77 -23.18
C VAL A 391 4.76 20.40 -22.74
N ALA A 392 3.86 19.58 -22.19
CA ALA A 392 4.15 18.22 -21.75
C ALA A 392 3.18 17.22 -22.39
N PRO A 393 3.56 15.92 -22.49
CA PRO A 393 2.65 14.86 -22.88
C PRO A 393 1.43 14.76 -21.96
N ASP A 394 0.34 14.20 -22.48
CA ASP A 394 -0.82 13.88 -21.65
C ASP A 394 -0.46 12.76 -20.63
N PRO A 395 -1.05 12.79 -19.43
CA PRO A 395 -0.91 11.72 -18.44
C PRO A 395 -1.54 10.42 -18.94
N ILE A 396 -1.29 9.32 -18.23
CA ILE A 396 -2.10 8.11 -18.40
C ILE A 396 -3.50 8.41 -17.85
N ILE A 397 -4.52 8.16 -18.66
CA ILE A 397 -5.92 8.44 -18.34
C ILE A 397 -6.65 7.09 -18.14
N SER A 398 -7.35 6.93 -17.03
CA SER A 398 -8.16 5.74 -16.77
C SER A 398 -9.28 5.56 -17.82
N PRO A 399 -9.84 4.34 -18.00
CA PRO A 399 -10.92 4.10 -18.96
C PRO A 399 -12.18 4.94 -18.72
N ASP A 400 -12.48 5.24 -17.45
CA ASP A 400 -13.56 6.14 -17.07
C ASP A 400 -13.20 7.62 -17.26
N GLY A 401 -11.95 7.91 -17.66
CA GLY A 401 -11.29 9.18 -17.92
C GLY A 401 -11.33 10.21 -16.81
N ARG A 402 -11.34 9.72 -15.57
CA ARG A 402 -11.33 10.55 -14.36
C ARG A 402 -9.99 10.59 -13.67
N THR A 403 -9.24 9.49 -13.70
CA THR A 403 -7.94 9.41 -13.05
C THR A 403 -6.86 9.78 -14.06
N LEU A 404 -6.10 10.82 -13.73
CA LEU A 404 -4.93 11.27 -14.47
C LEU A 404 -3.68 10.88 -13.67
N THR A 405 -2.76 10.16 -14.30
CA THR A 405 -1.52 9.73 -13.65
C THR A 405 -0.30 10.29 -14.38
N PHE A 406 0.47 11.13 -13.68
CA PHE A 406 1.75 11.69 -14.12
C PHE A 406 2.88 10.88 -13.46
N PHE A 407 3.86 10.42 -14.24
CA PHE A 407 4.95 9.55 -13.79
C PHE A 407 6.34 10.19 -13.93
N HIS A 408 7.34 9.56 -13.32
CA HIS A 408 8.77 9.89 -13.46
C HIS A 408 9.09 11.33 -13.09
N VAL A 409 8.43 11.83 -12.05
CA VAL A 409 8.70 13.18 -11.54
C VAL A 409 9.89 13.11 -10.60
N LEU A 410 10.99 13.76 -11.01
CA LEU A 410 12.10 14.11 -10.11
C LEU A 410 11.86 15.52 -9.57
N LEU A 411 11.91 15.66 -8.25
CA LEU A 411 11.78 16.93 -7.55
C LEU A 411 12.94 17.12 -6.56
N PRO A 412 13.96 17.93 -6.93
CA PRO A 412 15.06 18.24 -6.03
C PRO A 412 14.60 18.84 -4.71
N VAL A 413 15.43 18.73 -3.67
CA VAL A 413 15.15 19.33 -2.36
C VAL A 413 15.03 20.85 -2.46
N GLY A 414 13.99 21.42 -1.84
CA GLY A 414 13.72 22.86 -1.86
C GLY A 414 13.04 23.39 -3.13
N ASP A 415 12.90 22.56 -4.16
CA ASP A 415 12.27 22.94 -5.43
C ASP A 415 10.75 22.75 -5.44
N GLN A 416 10.11 23.34 -6.46
CA GLN A 416 8.69 23.20 -6.76
C GLN A 416 8.43 22.77 -8.22
N LEU A 417 7.43 21.91 -8.41
CA LEU A 417 6.90 21.53 -9.71
C LEU A 417 5.47 22.04 -9.89
N GLY A 418 5.23 22.82 -10.94
CA GLY A 418 3.90 23.27 -11.34
C GLY A 418 3.34 22.48 -12.51
N ILE A 419 2.16 21.85 -12.35
CA ILE A 419 1.41 21.23 -13.44
C ILE A 419 0.12 22.01 -13.68
N ARG A 420 -0.12 22.43 -14.93
CA ARG A 420 -1.35 23.10 -15.33
C ARG A 420 -2.01 22.34 -16.47
N TYR A 421 -3.32 22.12 -16.40
CA TYR A 421 -4.06 21.44 -17.45
C TYR A 421 -5.50 21.95 -17.56
N LEU A 422 -6.11 21.77 -18.74
CA LEU A 422 -7.46 22.23 -19.03
C LEU A 422 -8.42 21.04 -19.05
N THR A 423 -9.58 21.21 -18.44
CA THR A 423 -10.68 20.23 -18.50
C THR A 423 -11.91 20.86 -19.14
N GLY A 424 -12.71 20.06 -19.85
CA GLY A 424 -14.06 20.42 -20.26
C GLY A 424 -15.08 19.91 -19.26
N VAL A 425 -16.13 20.69 -19.02
CA VAL A 425 -17.30 20.29 -18.22
C VAL A 425 -18.37 19.78 -19.18
N ASP A 426 -18.72 18.50 -19.07
CA ASP A 426 -19.73 17.87 -19.91
C ASP A 426 -21.12 18.47 -19.64
N VAL A 427 -21.97 18.52 -20.67
CA VAL A 427 -23.35 19.02 -20.55
C VAL A 427 -24.21 18.21 -19.57
N ALA A 428 -23.84 16.95 -19.34
CA ALA A 428 -24.49 16.05 -18.39
C ALA A 428 -23.88 16.08 -16.98
N ALA A 429 -22.91 16.99 -16.72
CA ALA A 429 -22.32 17.12 -15.40
C ALA A 429 -23.37 17.55 -14.36
N ALA A 430 -23.37 16.90 -13.20
CA ALA A 430 -24.29 17.23 -12.13
C ALA A 430 -24.04 18.65 -11.62
N ARG A 431 -25.11 19.44 -11.47
CA ARG A 431 -25.05 20.78 -10.88
C ARG A 431 -24.69 20.70 -9.39
N GLY A 432 -24.06 21.75 -8.88
CA GLY A 432 -23.61 21.84 -7.49
C GLY A 432 -22.09 21.78 -7.35
N VAL A 433 -21.61 21.55 -6.13
CA VAL A 433 -20.17 21.54 -5.83
C VAL A 433 -19.54 20.23 -6.32
N ILE A 434 -18.57 20.35 -7.21
CA ILE A 434 -17.68 19.28 -7.62
C ILE A 434 -16.31 19.45 -6.95
N THR A 435 -15.68 18.33 -6.60
CA THR A 435 -14.35 18.33 -5.98
C THR A 435 -13.42 17.42 -6.77
N SER A 436 -12.22 17.91 -7.02
CA SER A 436 -11.13 17.13 -7.60
C SER A 436 -10.03 16.97 -6.57
N THR A 437 -9.43 15.79 -6.52
CA THR A 437 -8.51 15.38 -5.47
C THR A 437 -7.23 14.81 -6.07
N ALA A 438 -6.06 15.28 -5.61
CA ALA A 438 -4.77 14.85 -6.09
C ALA A 438 -3.81 14.47 -4.95
N GLN A 439 -2.86 13.58 -5.23
CA GLN A 439 -1.78 13.19 -4.31
C GLN A 439 -0.54 12.80 -5.10
N ALA A 440 0.64 13.16 -4.58
CA ALA A 440 1.93 12.67 -5.07
C ALA A 440 2.47 11.58 -4.14
N SER A 441 3.06 10.52 -4.68
CA SER A 441 3.68 9.46 -3.87
C SER A 441 4.77 8.67 -4.61
N HIS A 442 5.68 8.07 -3.84
CA HIS A 442 6.69 7.10 -4.28
C HIS A 442 7.20 6.28 -3.09
N ALA A 443 7.31 4.95 -3.21
CA ALA A 443 7.97 4.06 -2.25
C ALA A 443 7.76 4.37 -0.74
N GLY A 444 6.52 4.70 -0.35
CA GLY A 444 6.15 5.03 1.04
C GLY A 444 6.18 6.53 1.38
N LEU A 445 6.81 7.36 0.55
CA LEU A 445 6.66 8.81 0.58
C LEU A 445 5.32 9.22 -0.04
N ALA A 446 4.59 10.11 0.63
CA ALA A 446 3.35 10.66 0.10
C ALA A 446 3.20 12.12 0.50
N SER A 447 2.67 12.94 -0.41
CA SER A 447 2.18 14.26 -0.05
C SER A 447 0.86 14.17 0.72
N ASN A 448 0.41 15.31 1.23
CA ASN A 448 -0.99 15.48 1.59
C ASN A 448 -1.92 15.21 0.40
N GLN A 449 -3.18 14.92 0.71
CA GLN A 449 -4.25 14.87 -0.29
C GLN A 449 -4.73 16.29 -0.58
N ALA A 450 -4.42 16.80 -1.77
CA ALA A 450 -4.78 18.14 -2.21
C ALA A 450 -6.16 18.15 -2.87
N THR A 451 -7.04 19.06 -2.47
CA THR A 451 -8.40 19.16 -3.04
C THR A 451 -8.69 20.56 -3.57
N ALA A 452 -9.51 20.64 -4.62
CA ALA A 452 -10.07 21.88 -5.09
C ALA A 452 -11.52 21.67 -5.53
N SER A 453 -12.39 22.60 -5.13
CA SER A 453 -13.82 22.53 -5.36
C SER A 453 -14.30 23.68 -6.24
N VAL A 454 -15.26 23.38 -7.12
CA VAL A 454 -15.87 24.34 -8.06
C VAL A 454 -17.37 24.09 -8.08
N THR A 455 -18.17 25.15 -8.20
CA THR A 455 -19.64 25.01 -8.32
C THR A 455 -20.05 24.99 -9.78
N ILE A 456 -20.71 23.92 -10.21
CA ILE A 456 -21.37 23.85 -11.52
C ILE A 456 -22.77 24.46 -11.39
N ARG A 457 -23.00 25.57 -12.08
CA ARG A 457 -24.33 26.19 -12.22
C ARG A 457 -24.42 26.94 -13.54
N ASP A 458 -25.65 27.13 -14.00
CA ASP A 458 -25.94 27.96 -15.16
C ASP A 458 -25.88 29.44 -14.72
N GLU A 459 -25.02 30.24 -15.35
CA GLU A 459 -24.87 31.66 -14.99
C GLU A 459 -25.90 32.56 -15.70
N LEU A 460 -26.64 32.06 -16.69
CA LEU A 460 -27.59 32.83 -17.48
C LEU A 460 -29.07 32.62 -17.09
N PHE A 461 -29.37 31.85 -16.04
CA PHE A 461 -30.74 31.46 -15.66
C PHE A 461 -31.56 30.89 -16.84
N ALA A 462 -30.89 30.24 -17.80
CA ALA A 462 -31.54 29.75 -19.02
C ALA A 462 -32.57 28.63 -18.77
N ASP A 463 -32.74 28.20 -17.53
CA ASP A 463 -33.74 27.23 -17.07
C ASP A 463 -34.93 27.87 -16.34
N ARG A 464 -35.09 29.19 -16.34
CA ARG A 464 -36.23 29.92 -15.75
C ARG A 464 -36.95 30.78 -16.78
N SER A 465 -38.24 30.98 -16.58
CA SER A 465 -39.11 31.65 -17.54
C SER A 465 -39.85 32.82 -16.89
N LEU A 466 -40.25 33.80 -17.71
CA LEU A 466 -41.00 34.99 -17.31
C LEU A 466 -42.40 34.93 -17.92
N ILE A 467 -43.44 34.91 -17.08
CA ILE A 467 -44.81 35.09 -17.54
C ILE A 467 -45.16 36.57 -17.40
N ILE A 468 -45.67 37.20 -18.46
CA ILE A 468 -46.27 38.53 -18.42
C ILE A 468 -47.72 38.46 -18.87
N GLY A 469 -48.52 39.42 -18.42
CA GLY A 469 -49.92 39.44 -18.83
C GLY A 469 -50.65 40.70 -18.46
N ARG A 470 -51.88 40.81 -18.96
CA ARG A 470 -52.77 41.93 -18.68
C ARG A 470 -54.22 41.48 -18.54
N ILE A 471 -54.94 42.09 -17.62
CA ILE A 471 -56.39 42.01 -17.49
C ILE A 471 -57.01 43.29 -18.05
N ALA A 472 -57.81 43.17 -19.10
CA ALA A 472 -58.40 44.30 -19.82
C ALA A 472 -59.93 44.20 -19.91
N VAL A 473 -60.59 45.36 -19.85
CA VAL A 473 -62.03 45.45 -20.13
C VAL A 473 -62.23 45.45 -21.64
N ARG A 474 -62.92 44.46 -22.16
CA ARG A 474 -63.32 44.40 -23.58
C ARG A 474 -64.82 44.19 -23.63
N ASP A 475 -65.49 44.66 -24.67
CA ASP A 475 -66.87 44.25 -24.97
C ASP A 475 -66.79 43.31 -26.17
N CYS A 476 -67.26 42.06 -26.04
CA CYS A 476 -67.17 41.12 -27.17
C CYS A 476 -68.16 41.45 -28.30
N ALA A 477 -69.10 42.37 -28.11
CA ALA A 477 -70.11 42.74 -29.10
C ALA A 477 -69.69 43.88 -30.05
N VAL A 478 -68.61 44.60 -29.73
CA VAL A 478 -68.13 45.75 -30.51
C VAL A 478 -66.61 45.69 -30.61
N ASP A 479 -66.04 45.87 -31.82
CA ASP A 479 -64.60 46.11 -32.04
C ASP A 479 -64.20 47.51 -31.51
N SER A 480 -64.43 47.71 -30.22
CA SER A 480 -63.93 48.83 -29.45
C SER A 480 -62.73 48.33 -28.67
N SER A 481 -61.55 48.86 -29.00
CA SER A 481 -60.33 48.69 -28.22
C SER A 481 -60.44 49.46 -26.91
N GLY A 482 -61.32 49.00 -26.01
CA GLY A 482 -61.32 49.40 -24.61
C GLY A 482 -59.96 49.05 -24.04
N ASN A 483 -59.06 50.03 -23.96
CA ASN A 483 -57.68 49.82 -23.54
C ASN A 483 -57.53 50.04 -22.03
N ASP A 484 -58.62 49.85 -21.28
CA ASP A 484 -58.69 50.08 -19.85
C ASP A 484 -58.31 48.80 -19.13
N GLY A 485 -57.21 48.87 -18.38
CA GLY A 485 -56.78 47.77 -17.54
C GLY A 485 -57.60 47.71 -16.26
N VAL A 486 -57.74 46.51 -15.70
CA VAL A 486 -58.41 46.33 -14.41
C VAL A 486 -57.35 46.14 -13.33
N ALA A 487 -57.23 47.15 -12.47
CA ALA A 487 -56.27 47.16 -11.37
C ALA A 487 -56.78 46.38 -10.15
N GLY A 488 -55.85 45.91 -9.31
CA GLY A 488 -56.17 45.33 -8.01
C GLY A 488 -56.69 43.89 -8.04
N VAL A 489 -56.72 43.27 -9.22
CA VAL A 489 -57.10 41.87 -9.40
C VAL A 489 -55.89 40.97 -9.14
N ARG A 490 -56.06 39.95 -8.31
CA ARG A 490 -55.04 38.94 -8.04
C ARG A 490 -55.02 37.88 -9.14
N VAL A 491 -53.82 37.51 -9.57
CA VAL A 491 -53.56 36.40 -10.49
C VAL A 491 -52.64 35.43 -9.77
N TYR A 492 -52.89 34.14 -9.87
CA TYR A 492 -52.08 33.11 -9.23
C TYR A 492 -51.71 31.97 -10.17
N LEU A 493 -50.61 31.30 -9.85
CA LEU A 493 -50.18 30.05 -10.46
C LEU A 493 -50.70 28.85 -9.64
N GLU A 494 -50.65 27.66 -10.22
CA GLU A 494 -51.07 26.42 -9.56
C GLU A 494 -50.24 26.06 -8.32
N ASP A 495 -49.03 26.60 -8.20
CA ASP A 495 -48.14 26.44 -7.04
C ASP A 495 -48.48 27.40 -5.86
N GLY A 496 -49.48 28.27 -6.04
CA GLY A 496 -49.93 29.24 -5.04
C GLY A 496 -49.21 30.59 -5.08
N THR A 497 -48.20 30.75 -5.95
CA THR A 497 -47.58 32.06 -6.21
C THR A 497 -48.62 33.01 -6.78
N SER A 498 -48.69 34.25 -6.27
CA SER A 498 -49.67 35.22 -6.75
C SER A 498 -49.11 36.62 -6.85
N VAL A 499 -49.65 37.39 -7.80
CA VAL A 499 -49.34 38.79 -8.05
C VAL A 499 -50.64 39.58 -8.22
N THR A 500 -50.58 40.88 -7.98
CA THR A 500 -51.72 41.77 -8.17
C THR A 500 -51.47 42.70 -9.34
N THR A 501 -52.49 42.91 -10.16
CA THR A 501 -52.42 43.77 -11.35
C THR A 501 -52.21 45.24 -11.00
N ASP A 502 -51.38 45.92 -11.80
CA ASP A 502 -51.09 47.37 -11.69
C ASP A 502 -52.28 48.24 -12.16
N GLU A 503 -52.15 49.57 -12.07
CA GLU A 503 -53.17 50.54 -12.53
C GLU A 503 -53.57 50.37 -14.01
N ARG A 504 -52.73 49.71 -14.82
CA ARG A 504 -52.99 49.40 -16.23
C ARG A 504 -53.40 47.95 -16.45
N GLY A 505 -53.69 47.21 -15.39
CA GLY A 505 -54.12 45.81 -15.40
C GLY A 505 -53.00 44.81 -15.68
N ARG A 506 -51.72 45.21 -15.64
CA ARG A 506 -50.58 44.35 -16.00
C ARG A 506 -50.07 43.57 -14.81
N PHE A 507 -49.57 42.37 -15.06
CA PHE A 507 -48.94 41.49 -14.07
C PHE A 507 -47.75 40.74 -14.68
N HIS A 508 -46.85 40.22 -13.83
CA HIS A 508 -45.77 39.35 -14.26
C HIS A 508 -45.37 38.36 -13.15
N PHE A 509 -44.85 37.19 -13.54
CA PHE A 509 -44.23 36.19 -12.66
C PHE A 509 -42.80 35.93 -13.13
N GLU A 510 -41.82 36.14 -12.24
CA GLU A 510 -40.42 35.82 -12.48
C GLU A 510 -40.05 34.46 -11.86
N ASP A 511 -38.92 33.89 -12.26
CA ASP A 511 -38.38 32.62 -11.73
C ASP A 511 -39.33 31.42 -11.89
N VAL A 512 -40.17 31.42 -12.94
CA VAL A 512 -41.10 30.31 -13.20
C VAL A 512 -40.32 29.12 -13.76
N ARG A 513 -40.59 27.93 -13.23
CA ARG A 513 -39.93 26.69 -13.68
C ARG A 513 -40.39 26.32 -15.10
N PRO A 514 -39.60 25.56 -15.87
CA PRO A 514 -40.07 24.99 -17.13
C PRO A 514 -41.09 23.89 -16.86
N GLY A 515 -42.11 23.80 -17.72
CA GLY A 515 -43.21 22.85 -17.60
C GLY A 515 -44.58 23.50 -17.82
N ALA A 516 -45.63 22.70 -17.64
CA ALA A 516 -47.01 23.13 -17.74
C ALA A 516 -47.49 23.80 -16.44
N HIS A 517 -47.97 25.03 -16.57
CA HIS A 517 -48.50 25.85 -15.48
C HIS A 517 -49.93 26.31 -15.80
N VAL A 518 -50.70 26.63 -14.75
CA VAL A 518 -52.03 27.23 -14.89
C VAL A 518 -52.01 28.62 -14.29
N VAL A 519 -52.22 29.63 -15.14
CA VAL A 519 -52.37 31.02 -14.72
C VAL A 519 -53.86 31.30 -14.54
N GLN A 520 -54.25 31.75 -13.35
CA GLN A 520 -55.66 31.97 -13.01
C GLN A 520 -55.91 33.33 -12.37
N MET A 521 -56.92 34.04 -12.87
CA MET A 521 -57.46 35.26 -12.28
C MET A 521 -58.39 34.92 -11.10
N ASP A 522 -58.16 35.55 -9.95
CA ASP A 522 -59.00 35.42 -8.76
C ASP A 522 -60.26 36.30 -8.91
N THR A 523 -61.39 35.64 -9.20
CA THR A 523 -62.69 36.28 -9.40
C THR A 523 -63.24 36.93 -8.13
N ALA A 524 -62.76 36.58 -6.93
CA ALA A 524 -63.16 37.22 -5.68
C ALA A 524 -62.55 38.64 -5.54
N THR A 525 -61.41 38.87 -6.21
CA THR A 525 -60.74 40.19 -6.24
C THR A 525 -61.15 41.04 -7.44
N LEU A 526 -61.97 40.50 -8.34
CA LEU A 526 -62.48 41.24 -9.49
C LEU A 526 -63.54 42.26 -9.03
N PRO A 527 -63.45 43.55 -9.44
CA PRO A 527 -64.47 44.54 -9.09
C PRO A 527 -65.87 44.11 -9.51
N ALA A 528 -66.86 44.31 -8.65
CA ALA A 528 -68.22 43.76 -8.80
C ALA A 528 -68.97 44.19 -10.08
N GLN A 529 -68.54 45.29 -10.71
CA GLN A 529 -69.07 45.76 -11.99
C GLN A 529 -68.59 44.94 -13.20
N TYR A 530 -67.63 44.03 -13.02
CA TYR A 530 -67.09 43.19 -14.09
C TYR A 530 -67.40 41.71 -13.85
N GLU A 531 -67.35 40.94 -14.93
CA GLU A 531 -67.34 39.48 -14.90
C GLU A 531 -66.29 38.94 -15.89
N PRO A 532 -65.69 37.76 -15.62
CA PRO A 532 -64.71 37.15 -16.52
C PRO A 532 -65.29 37.00 -17.93
N GLY A 533 -64.54 37.48 -18.91
CA GLY A 533 -64.96 37.57 -20.28
C GLY A 533 -64.16 36.68 -21.21
N ASP A 534 -64.81 36.30 -22.30
CA ASP A 534 -64.24 35.39 -23.28
C ASP A 534 -64.47 35.92 -24.70
N CYS A 535 -63.57 36.79 -25.18
CA CYS A 535 -63.71 37.42 -26.49
C CYS A 535 -62.92 36.78 -27.61
N GLU A 536 -62.00 35.86 -27.28
CA GLU A 536 -61.18 35.17 -28.29
C GLU A 536 -61.19 33.66 -28.00
N PRO A 537 -61.57 32.82 -28.98
CA PRO A 537 -61.27 31.39 -28.92
C PRO A 537 -59.76 31.22 -29.15
N ASP A 538 -59.04 30.77 -28.11
CA ASP A 538 -57.63 30.39 -28.17
C ASP A 538 -57.50 28.93 -27.72
N ASP A 539 -56.59 28.17 -28.34
CA ASP A 539 -56.45 26.71 -28.18
C ASP A 539 -55.74 26.33 -26.87
N HIS A 540 -55.23 27.29 -26.10
CA HIS A 540 -54.54 27.09 -24.81
C HIS A 540 -55.47 27.18 -23.57
N ARG A 541 -56.76 26.91 -23.77
CA ARG A 541 -57.81 27.08 -22.76
C ARG A 541 -57.75 26.07 -21.61
N ALA A 542 -58.01 26.58 -20.40
CA ALA A 542 -58.65 25.79 -19.35
C ALA A 542 -60.19 25.95 -19.48
N GLU A 543 -60.99 25.06 -18.88
CA GLU A 543 -62.47 25.03 -19.00
C GLU A 543 -63.20 26.32 -18.58
N HIS A 544 -62.49 27.31 -18.05
CA HIS A 544 -63.05 28.54 -17.50
C HIS A 544 -62.39 29.81 -18.07
N PRO A 545 -63.17 30.89 -18.28
CA PRO A 545 -62.67 32.14 -18.88
C PRO A 545 -61.60 32.84 -18.04
N PHE A 546 -61.54 32.54 -16.74
CA PHE A 546 -60.58 33.10 -15.79
C PHE A 546 -59.28 32.28 -15.64
N ALA A 547 -59.07 31.19 -16.39
CA ALA A 547 -57.87 30.36 -16.30
C ALA A 547 -57.25 30.08 -17.69
N ARG A 548 -55.91 29.95 -17.75
CA ARG A 548 -55.13 29.65 -18.96
C ARG A 548 -54.03 28.65 -18.64
N MET A 549 -53.83 27.66 -19.50
CA MET A 549 -52.70 26.73 -19.40
C MET A 549 -51.53 27.29 -20.22
N VAL A 550 -50.32 27.26 -19.68
CA VAL A 550 -49.11 27.74 -20.34
C VAL A 550 -48.03 26.66 -20.25
N ASP A 551 -47.35 26.37 -21.34
CA ASP A 551 -46.24 25.40 -21.37
C ASP A 551 -44.93 26.16 -21.59
N LEU A 552 -44.11 26.21 -20.54
CA LEU A 552 -42.91 27.02 -20.50
C LEU A 552 -41.68 26.17 -20.78
N GLN A 553 -40.86 26.63 -21.73
CA GLN A 553 -39.49 26.15 -21.91
C GLN A 553 -38.54 27.09 -21.16
N GLY A 554 -37.38 26.58 -20.71
CA GLY A 554 -36.40 27.42 -20.01
C GLY A 554 -35.97 28.64 -20.84
N GLY A 555 -35.86 29.80 -20.19
CA GLY A 555 -35.40 31.05 -20.81
C GLY A 555 -36.44 31.76 -21.68
N THR A 556 -37.72 31.33 -21.67
CA THR A 556 -38.77 31.96 -22.48
C THR A 556 -39.48 33.11 -21.76
N LEU A 557 -39.95 34.08 -22.56
CA LEU A 557 -40.95 35.06 -22.17
C LEU A 557 -42.30 34.58 -22.71
N TRP A 558 -43.28 34.37 -21.84
CA TRP A 558 -44.63 33.96 -22.21
C TRP A 558 -45.65 35.05 -21.88
N ARG A 559 -46.55 35.36 -22.80
CA ARG A 559 -47.62 36.35 -22.58
C ARG A 559 -48.97 35.66 -22.46
N THR A 560 -49.71 35.97 -21.40
CA THR A 560 -51.08 35.47 -21.16
C THR A 560 -51.98 36.60 -20.67
N ASP A 561 -52.98 36.95 -21.47
CA ASP A 561 -53.90 38.04 -21.17
C ASP A 561 -55.29 37.50 -20.79
N PHE A 562 -56.00 38.24 -19.93
CA PHE A 562 -57.38 37.99 -19.56
C PHE A 562 -58.28 39.15 -19.98
N THR A 563 -59.53 38.82 -20.31
CA THR A 563 -60.55 39.80 -20.64
C THR A 563 -61.68 39.76 -19.62
N VAL A 564 -62.30 40.90 -19.35
CA VAL A 564 -63.51 41.01 -18.52
C VAL A 564 -64.56 41.90 -19.18
N HIS A 565 -65.84 41.61 -18.91
CA HIS A 565 -66.99 42.37 -19.40
C HIS A 565 -67.66 43.17 -18.30
N PRO A 566 -68.21 44.36 -18.59
CA PRO A 566 -69.13 45.02 -17.68
C PRO A 566 -70.38 44.15 -17.46
N ARG A 567 -70.78 43.95 -16.20
CA ARG A 567 -72.06 43.32 -15.89
C ARG A 567 -73.21 44.21 -16.38
N PRO A 568 -74.29 43.65 -16.94
CA PRO A 568 -75.47 44.43 -17.33
C PRO A 568 -75.98 45.25 -16.15
N ALA A 569 -76.28 46.53 -16.37
CA ALA A 569 -76.89 47.37 -15.34
C ALA A 569 -78.21 46.74 -14.86
N ALA A 570 -78.40 46.67 -13.53
CA ALA A 570 -79.63 46.16 -12.95
C ALA A 570 -80.83 46.99 -13.45
N ARG A 571 -81.78 46.34 -14.14
CA ARG A 571 -83.02 46.98 -14.59
C ARG A 571 -84.08 46.83 -13.51
N GLY A 572 -84.71 47.92 -13.13
CA GLY A 572 -85.82 47.92 -12.19
C GLY A 572 -86.82 49.03 -12.48
N THR A 573 -88.02 48.87 -11.95
CA THR A 573 -89.09 49.86 -12.05
C THR A 573 -89.31 50.52 -10.68
N ALA A 574 -89.37 51.85 -10.67
CA ALA A 574 -89.81 52.62 -9.51
C ALA A 574 -91.22 53.12 -9.77
N THR A 575 -92.16 52.77 -8.90
CA THR A 575 -93.52 53.33 -8.93
C THR A 575 -93.66 54.39 -7.84
N VAL A 576 -94.34 55.47 -8.20
CA VAL A 576 -94.67 56.57 -7.29
C VAL A 576 -96.18 56.66 -7.24
N ASP A 577 -96.76 56.35 -6.08
CA ASP A 577 -98.18 56.58 -5.81
C ASP A 577 -98.33 57.78 -4.89
N LEU A 578 -99.10 58.78 -5.36
CA LEU A 578 -99.51 59.92 -4.56
C LEU A 578 -100.98 59.78 -4.21
N SER A 579 -101.27 59.78 -2.91
CA SER A 579 -102.63 59.91 -2.39
C SER A 579 -102.71 61.16 -1.53
N ALA A 580 -103.77 61.95 -1.71
CA ALA A 580 -104.06 63.11 -0.89
C ALA A 580 -105.48 62.99 -0.33
N VAL A 581 -105.60 63.15 0.99
CA VAL A 581 -106.88 63.08 1.69
C VAL A 581 -107.10 64.40 2.40
N LEU A 582 -108.22 65.06 2.11
CA LEU A 582 -108.65 66.29 2.78
C LEU A 582 -109.51 65.92 3.98
N THR A 583 -109.11 66.33 5.19
CA THR A 583 -109.88 66.09 6.41
C THR A 583 -110.11 67.42 7.11
N GLY A 584 -111.34 67.93 7.07
CA GLY A 584 -111.62 69.33 7.44
C GLY A 584 -110.97 70.29 6.44
N ASP A 585 -110.13 71.21 6.94
CA ASP A 585 -109.42 72.22 6.13
C ASP A 585 -107.93 71.86 5.87
N GLU A 586 -107.49 70.67 6.29
CA GLU A 586 -106.10 70.23 6.18
C GLU A 586 -105.96 69.11 5.12
N LEU A 587 -105.08 69.32 4.14
CA LEU A 587 -104.79 68.36 3.07
C LEU A 587 -103.51 67.58 3.42
N THR A 588 -103.65 66.27 3.69
CA THR A 588 -102.50 65.40 3.96
C THR A 588 -102.19 64.58 2.71
N GLY A 589 -101.01 64.81 2.14
CA GLY A 589 -100.47 64.02 1.02
C GLY A 589 -99.51 62.93 1.51
N THR A 590 -99.71 61.69 1.08
CA THR A 590 -98.77 60.58 1.28
C THR A 590 -98.15 60.20 -0.06
N VAL A 591 -96.82 60.21 -0.14
CA VAL A 591 -96.06 59.69 -1.29
C VAL A 591 -95.52 58.32 -0.91
N THR A 592 -95.95 57.28 -1.62
CA THR A 592 -95.40 55.93 -1.45
C THR A 592 -94.47 55.61 -2.62
N LEU A 593 -93.22 55.27 -2.30
CA LEU A 593 -92.21 54.86 -3.26
C LEU A 593 -91.99 53.35 -3.14
N ALA A 594 -92.20 52.61 -4.22
CA ALA A 594 -91.90 51.17 -4.28
C ALA A 594 -90.92 50.87 -5.43
N GLY A 595 -89.90 50.07 -5.15
CA GLY A 595 -88.90 49.64 -6.14
C GLY A 595 -88.96 48.14 -6.36
N GLN A 596 -88.96 47.71 -7.62
CA GLN A 596 -88.80 46.30 -8.00
C GLN A 596 -87.51 46.15 -8.81
N GLY A 597 -86.65 45.20 -8.43
CA GLY A 597 -85.39 44.90 -9.13
C GLY A 597 -84.20 45.83 -8.82
N VAL A 598 -84.43 46.98 -8.17
CA VAL A 598 -83.38 47.91 -7.70
C VAL A 598 -83.77 48.46 -6.33
N ALA A 599 -82.81 48.54 -5.40
CA ALA A 599 -83.04 49.10 -4.07
C ALA A 599 -83.16 50.63 -4.13
N LEU A 600 -84.26 51.19 -3.59
CA LEU A 600 -84.44 52.63 -3.49
C LEU A 600 -83.80 53.16 -2.19
N ARG A 601 -83.04 54.25 -2.29
CA ARG A 601 -82.49 54.96 -1.12
C ARG A 601 -83.09 56.36 -1.08
N ASN A 602 -83.69 56.73 0.06
CA ASN A 602 -84.08 58.10 0.33
C ASN A 602 -82.81 58.89 0.72
N ARG A 603 -82.48 59.95 -0.02
CA ARG A 603 -81.33 60.81 0.27
C ARG A 603 -81.79 62.23 0.53
#